data_AF-A0A7X9HK89-F1
#
_entry.id   AF-A0A7X9HK89-F1
#
_cell.length_a   1.000
_cell.length_b   1.000
_cell.length_c   1.000
_cell.angle_alpha   90.00
_cell.angle_beta   90.00
_cell.angle_gamma   90.00
#
_symmetry.space_group_name_H-M   'P 1'
#
loop_
_entity.id
_entity.type
_entity.pdbx_description
1 polymer ?
#
loop_
_entity_poly.entity_id
_entity_poly.type
_entity_poly.pdbx_seq_one_letter_code
_entity_poly.pdbx_strand_id
1 'polypeptide(L)'
;MRQILFLLSLCLFSAAAAAGPAPSHLLIQVSLEKGSFTLVRVTEVAQPLPKQRTPSEPGTWKAALLDEKGRPLYSVRMNDPTELRGEFEDPTQPGRIQAVHTRQPEPVHFTVRVPAGAGRRLVFYALDAERVREPEPKEADWKTLGDVRLTGKE
;
A
#
# COMPACT_ATOMS: atom_id res chain seq x y z
N MET A 1 -22.12 -73.23 -9.27
CA MET A 1 -20.99 -72.26 -9.18
C MET A 1 -21.46 -70.93 -9.74
N ARG A 2 -21.60 -69.90 -8.91
CA ARG A 2 -22.30 -68.65 -9.22
C ARG A 2 -21.31 -67.49 -8.96
N GLN A 3 -20.66 -66.99 -10.00
CA GLN A 3 -19.74 -65.85 -9.90
C GLN A 3 -20.55 -64.55 -9.93
N ILE A 4 -20.57 -63.84 -8.81
CA ILE A 4 -21.15 -62.50 -8.69
C ILE A 4 -20.06 -61.52 -9.10
N LEU A 5 -20.23 -60.92 -10.29
CA LEU A 5 -19.39 -59.85 -10.80
C LEU A 5 -19.85 -58.53 -10.16
N PHE A 6 -19.11 -58.06 -9.14
CA PHE A 6 -19.32 -56.73 -8.56
C PHE A 6 -18.63 -55.69 -9.47
N LEU A 7 -19.42 -55.00 -10.30
CA LEU A 7 -18.97 -53.79 -11.00
C LEU A 7 -18.95 -52.63 -10.01
N LEU A 8 -17.76 -52.34 -9.47
CA LEU A 8 -17.48 -51.11 -8.74
C LEU A 8 -17.40 -49.96 -9.77
N SER A 9 -18.54 -49.34 -10.05
CA SER A 9 -18.60 -48.11 -10.85
C SER A 9 -18.08 -46.95 -10.00
N LEU A 10 -16.77 -46.72 -10.05
CA LEU A 10 -16.09 -45.61 -9.39
C LEU A 10 -16.45 -44.31 -10.12
N CYS A 11 -17.49 -43.61 -9.67
CA CYS A 11 -17.79 -42.25 -10.11
C CYS A 11 -16.64 -41.32 -9.70
N LEU A 12 -15.73 -41.05 -10.63
CA LEU A 12 -14.74 -39.98 -10.53
C LEU A 12 -15.46 -38.63 -10.59
N PHE A 13 -15.95 -38.16 -9.45
CA PHE A 13 -16.33 -36.76 -9.28
C PHE A 13 -15.05 -35.92 -9.37
N SER A 14 -14.79 -35.38 -10.56
CA SER A 14 -13.84 -34.27 -10.72
C SER A 14 -14.43 -33.06 -10.01
N ALA A 15 -14.04 -32.84 -8.76
CA ALA A 15 -14.26 -31.58 -8.09
C ALA A 15 -13.43 -30.53 -8.84
N ALA A 16 -14.08 -29.80 -9.73
CA ALA A 16 -13.54 -28.55 -10.26
C ALA A 16 -13.37 -27.61 -9.06
N ALA A 17 -12.16 -27.53 -8.52
CA ALA A 17 -11.81 -26.49 -7.56
C ALA A 17 -12.03 -25.16 -8.27
N ALA A 18 -13.13 -24.48 -7.93
CA ALA A 18 -13.38 -23.12 -8.36
C ALA A 18 -12.21 -22.29 -7.85
N ALA A 19 -11.22 -22.04 -8.73
CA ALA A 19 -10.15 -21.12 -8.45
C ALA A 19 -10.82 -19.76 -8.19
N GLY A 20 -10.83 -19.33 -6.93
CA GLY A 20 -11.32 -18.00 -6.56
C GLY A 20 -10.59 -16.92 -7.39
N PRO A 21 -11.14 -15.70 -7.45
CA PRO A 21 -10.51 -14.62 -8.20
C PRO A 21 -9.04 -14.49 -7.79
N ALA A 22 -8.16 -14.41 -8.77
CA ALA A 22 -6.73 -14.26 -8.52
C ALA A 22 -6.50 -12.99 -7.67
N PRO A 23 -5.63 -13.03 -6.65
CA PRO A 23 -5.40 -11.89 -5.80
C PRO A 23 -4.90 -10.70 -6.63
N SER A 24 -5.55 -9.54 -6.48
CA SER A 24 -5.20 -8.29 -7.14
C SER A 24 -4.90 -7.17 -6.12
N HIS A 25 -4.28 -6.09 -6.59
CA HIS A 25 -4.04 -4.88 -5.80
C HIS A 25 -4.38 -3.63 -6.60
N LEU A 26 -4.56 -2.51 -5.90
CA LEU A 26 -4.79 -1.20 -6.52
C LEU A 26 -3.52 -0.36 -6.45
N LEU A 27 -3.25 0.37 -7.54
CA LEU A 27 -2.35 1.51 -7.59
C LEU A 27 -3.20 2.78 -7.54
N ILE A 28 -3.16 3.48 -6.41
CA ILE A 28 -3.91 4.70 -6.17
C ILE A 28 -2.94 5.87 -6.35
N GLN A 29 -3.10 6.61 -7.44
CA GLN A 29 -2.33 7.82 -7.70
C GLN A 29 -3.04 9.00 -7.05
N VAL A 30 -2.28 9.77 -6.27
CA VAL A 30 -2.77 10.88 -5.45
C VAL A 30 -1.94 12.12 -5.79
N SER A 31 -2.60 13.27 -5.79
CA SER A 31 -1.97 14.58 -5.86
C SER A 31 -2.10 15.28 -4.52
N LEU A 32 -1.04 15.95 -4.09
CA LEU A 32 -1.02 16.82 -2.93
C LEU A 32 -0.63 18.23 -3.36
N GLU A 33 -1.53 19.18 -3.16
CA GLU A 33 -1.31 20.59 -3.45
C GLU A 33 -1.87 21.42 -2.30
N LYS A 34 -1.07 22.31 -1.71
CA LYS A 34 -1.45 23.20 -0.60
C LYS A 34 -2.14 22.47 0.56
N GLY A 35 -1.64 21.27 0.89
CA GLY A 35 -2.20 20.42 1.95
C GLY A 35 -3.49 19.67 1.59
N SER A 36 -3.99 19.81 0.36
CA SER A 36 -5.19 19.11 -0.11
C SER A 36 -4.83 17.85 -0.90
N PHE A 37 -5.42 16.72 -0.53
CA PHE A 37 -5.25 15.45 -1.23
C PHE A 37 -6.36 15.26 -2.26
N THR A 38 -5.99 14.95 -3.50
CA THR A 38 -6.94 14.63 -4.57
C THR A 38 -6.62 13.29 -5.21
N LEU A 39 -7.66 12.51 -5.50
CA LEU A 39 -7.51 11.26 -6.24
C LEU A 39 -7.26 11.60 -7.72
N VAL A 40 -6.14 11.13 -8.25
CA VAL A 40 -5.80 11.29 -9.68
C VAL A 40 -6.29 10.08 -10.47
N ARG A 41 -5.97 8.88 -9.99
CA ARG A 41 -6.27 7.64 -10.72
C ARG A 41 -6.29 6.44 -9.78
N VAL A 42 -7.13 5.45 -10.10
CA VAL A 42 -7.04 4.10 -9.52
C VAL A 42 -6.82 3.11 -10.66
N THR A 43 -5.77 2.28 -10.55
CA THR A 43 -5.50 1.20 -11.49
C THR A 43 -5.48 -0.13 -10.75
N GLU A 44 -6.27 -1.10 -11.19
CA GLU A 44 -6.19 -2.46 -10.66
C GLU A 44 -5.11 -3.25 -11.40
N VAL A 45 -4.29 -3.96 -10.63
CA VAL A 45 -3.24 -4.84 -11.12
C VAL A 45 -3.58 -6.26 -10.70
N ALA A 46 -3.71 -7.16 -11.67
CA ALA A 46 -4.03 -8.58 -11.48
C ALA A 46 -2.82 -9.38 -10.95
N GLN A 47 -2.21 -8.88 -9.87
CA GLN A 47 -1.12 -9.50 -9.14
C GLN A 47 -1.33 -9.27 -7.65
N PRO A 48 -0.89 -10.19 -6.78
CA PRO A 48 -0.95 -9.96 -5.35
C PRO A 48 -0.12 -8.74 -4.97
N LEU A 49 -0.47 -8.12 -3.84
CA LEU A 49 0.33 -7.04 -3.27
C LEU A 49 1.77 -7.55 -3.03
N PRO A 50 2.81 -6.83 -3.49
CA PRO A 50 4.18 -7.25 -3.27
C PRO A 50 4.47 -7.45 -1.78
N LYS A 51 5.12 -8.57 -1.44
CA LYS A 51 5.58 -8.81 -0.07
C LYS A 51 6.60 -7.73 0.29
N GLN A 52 6.38 -7.03 1.39
CA GLN A 52 7.31 -6.03 1.91
C GLN A 52 8.60 -6.75 2.35
N ARG A 53 9.68 -6.57 1.59
CA ARG A 53 10.98 -7.19 1.89
C ARG A 53 11.80 -6.23 2.76
N THR A 54 11.81 -6.46 4.08
CA THR A 54 12.75 -5.88 5.07
C THR A 54 12.66 -4.33 5.18
N PRO A 55 12.85 -3.69 6.34
CA PRO A 55 12.40 -2.32 6.50
C PRO A 55 13.29 -1.36 5.70
N SER A 56 12.73 -0.75 4.65
CA SER A 56 13.08 0.63 4.32
C SER A 56 13.03 1.46 5.61
N GLU A 57 13.87 2.48 5.74
CA GLU A 57 13.83 3.40 6.89
C GLU A 57 12.38 3.69 7.29
N PRO A 58 12.07 3.64 8.60
CA PRO A 58 10.70 3.77 9.06
C PRO A 58 10.12 5.09 8.53
N GLY A 59 9.17 4.99 7.60
CA GLY A 59 8.59 6.16 6.96
C GLY A 59 7.92 7.08 7.96
N THR A 60 8.01 8.40 7.73
CA THR A 60 7.36 9.45 8.53
C THR A 60 5.86 9.55 8.25
N TRP A 61 5.36 8.92 7.19
CA TRP A 61 3.96 8.93 6.79
C TRP A 61 3.34 7.54 6.88
N LYS A 62 2.02 7.50 7.02
CA LYS A 62 1.19 6.30 6.95
C LYS A 62 -0.02 6.56 6.09
N ALA A 63 -0.35 5.61 5.22
CA ALA A 63 -1.62 5.57 4.51
C ALA A 63 -2.44 4.39 5.04
N ALA A 64 -3.71 4.63 5.41
CA ALA A 64 -4.63 3.61 5.87
C ALA A 64 -5.86 3.53 4.96
N LEU A 65 -6.12 2.34 4.43
CA LEU A 65 -7.33 2.03 3.67
C LEU A 65 -8.43 1.65 4.65
N LEU A 66 -9.53 2.41 4.64
CA LEU A 66 -10.66 2.22 5.52
C LEU A 66 -11.86 1.61 4.78
N ASP A 67 -12.64 0.80 5.50
CA ASP A 67 -13.97 0.34 5.06
C ASP A 67 -15.04 1.45 5.22
N GLU A 68 -16.28 1.13 4.86
CA GLU A 68 -17.43 2.05 4.96
C GLU A 68 -17.76 2.47 6.42
N LYS A 69 -17.31 1.69 7.41
CA LYS A 69 -17.48 1.98 8.83
C LYS A 69 -16.28 2.74 9.41
N GLY A 70 -15.30 3.10 8.58
CA GLY A 70 -14.08 3.78 9.02
C GLY A 70 -13.06 2.86 9.69
N ARG A 71 -13.22 1.53 9.59
CA ARG A 71 -12.26 0.58 10.17
C ARG A 71 -11.08 0.35 9.23
N PRO A 72 -9.84 0.32 9.73
CA PRO A 72 -8.67 0.07 8.89
C PRO A 72 -8.69 -1.39 8.39
N LEU A 73 -8.67 -1.54 7.06
CA LEU A 73 -8.51 -2.82 6.37
C LEU A 73 -7.05 -3.12 6.06
N TYR A 74 -6.27 -2.08 5.80
CA TYR A 74 -4.86 -2.16 5.44
C TYR A 74 -4.17 -0.85 5.77
N SER A 75 -2.92 -0.92 6.21
CA SER A 75 -2.08 0.25 6.46
C SER A 75 -0.68 0.02 5.91
N VAL A 76 -0.06 1.07 5.39
CA VAL A 76 1.32 1.05 4.90
C VAL A 76 2.06 2.29 5.39
N ARG A 77 3.25 2.10 5.94
CA ARG A 77 4.20 3.19 6.23
C ARG A 77 4.95 3.56 4.96
N MET A 78 5.19 4.85 4.78
CA MET A 78 5.89 5.39 3.63
C MET A 78 6.69 6.62 4.01
N ASN A 79 7.72 6.92 3.21
CA ASN A 79 8.43 8.18 3.32
C ASN A 79 7.49 9.33 2.94
N ASP A 80 7.81 10.53 3.43
CA ASP A 80 7.11 11.75 3.05
C ASP A 80 7.23 11.95 1.53
N PRO A 81 6.13 11.86 0.76
CA PRO A 81 6.18 12.00 -0.69
C PRO A 81 6.52 13.42 -1.14
N THR A 82 6.46 14.41 -0.24
CA THR A 82 6.84 15.80 -0.53
C THR A 82 8.32 16.06 -0.35
N GLU A 83 9.10 15.07 0.12
CA GLU A 83 10.55 15.17 0.19
C GLU A 83 11.20 14.41 -0.97
N LEU A 84 12.30 14.97 -1.47
CA LEU A 84 13.19 14.33 -2.42
C LEU A 84 14.55 14.19 -1.74
N ARG A 85 15.07 12.95 -1.74
CA ARG A 85 16.41 12.63 -1.24
C ARG A 85 17.35 12.55 -2.43
N GLY A 86 18.30 13.49 -2.50
CA GLY A 86 19.42 13.43 -3.42
C GLY A 86 20.67 12.94 -2.70
N GLU A 87 21.50 12.18 -3.39
CA GLU A 87 22.81 11.74 -2.89
C GLU A 87 23.89 12.42 -3.72
N PHE A 88 24.73 13.21 -3.08
CA PHE A 88 25.77 14.01 -3.73
C PHE A 88 27.12 13.81 -3.04
N GLU A 89 28.20 13.96 -3.79
CA GLU A 89 29.53 13.97 -3.20
C GLU A 89 29.76 15.25 -2.39
N ASP A 90 30.35 15.12 -1.20
CA ASP A 90 30.71 16.23 -0.33
C ASP A 90 31.86 17.01 -0.99
N PRO A 91 31.65 18.29 -1.38
CA PRO A 91 32.69 19.08 -2.05
C PRO A 91 33.88 19.37 -1.14
N THR A 92 33.73 19.22 0.17
CA THR A 92 34.80 19.40 1.16
C THR A 92 35.54 18.10 1.47
N GLN A 93 34.99 16.94 1.07
CA GLN A 93 35.54 15.61 1.34
C GLN A 93 35.30 14.68 0.13
N PRO A 94 36.17 14.73 -0.90
CA PRO A 94 36.06 13.85 -2.05
C PRO A 94 35.97 12.36 -1.65
N GLY A 95 35.04 11.64 -2.26
CA GLY A 95 34.69 10.25 -1.98
C GLY A 95 33.62 10.04 -0.89
N ARG A 96 33.16 11.10 -0.20
CA ARG A 96 32.07 10.99 0.78
C ARG A 96 30.74 11.37 0.14
N ILE A 97 29.72 10.52 0.29
CA ILE A 97 28.36 10.81 -0.15
C ILE A 97 27.54 11.41 1.00
N GLN A 98 26.84 12.50 0.73
CA GLN A 98 25.88 13.14 1.61
C GLN A 98 24.47 13.03 1.03
N ALA A 99 23.51 12.73 1.90
CA ALA A 99 22.09 12.83 1.58
C ALA A 99 21.60 14.27 1.81
N VAL A 100 20.99 14.86 0.79
CA VAL A 100 20.33 16.16 0.84
C VAL A 100 18.83 15.94 0.68
N HIS A 101 18.04 16.49 1.59
CA HIS A 101 16.57 16.41 1.57
C HIS A 101 16.01 17.78 1.17
N THR A 102 15.22 17.81 0.09
CA THR A 102 14.56 19.02 -0.40
C THR A 102 13.07 18.80 -0.56
N ARG A 103 12.25 19.83 -0.37
CA ARG A 103 10.81 19.75 -0.67
C ARG A 103 10.59 19.72 -2.18
N GLN A 104 9.74 18.81 -2.64
CA GLN A 104 9.29 18.76 -4.03
C GLN A 104 8.39 19.97 -4.33
N PRO A 105 8.46 20.52 -5.56
CA PRO A 105 7.52 21.55 -5.98
C PRO A 105 6.10 20.97 -6.05
N GLU A 106 5.10 21.77 -5.69
CA GLU A 106 3.69 21.40 -5.81
C GLU A 106 3.19 21.55 -7.26
N PRO A 107 2.24 20.71 -7.71
CA PRO A 107 1.63 19.58 -6.99
C PRO A 107 2.56 18.36 -6.90
N VAL A 108 2.52 17.66 -5.77
CA VAL A 108 3.26 16.41 -5.54
C VAL A 108 2.39 15.22 -5.93
N HIS A 109 2.84 14.41 -6.88
CA HIS A 109 2.15 13.19 -7.29
C HIS A 109 2.84 11.94 -6.77
N PHE A 110 2.09 11.05 -6.13
CA PHE A 110 2.63 9.80 -5.60
C PHE A 110 1.62 8.65 -5.72
N THR A 111 2.10 7.42 -5.59
CA THR A 111 1.27 6.21 -5.73
C THR A 111 1.27 5.41 -4.43
N VAL A 112 0.08 5.02 -3.99
CA VAL A 112 -0.12 4.11 -2.87
C VAL A 112 -0.58 2.76 -3.39
N ARG A 113 0.08 1.68 -2.96
CA ARG A 113 -0.36 0.32 -3.25
C ARG A 113 -1.19 -0.22 -2.11
N VAL A 114 -2.38 -0.72 -2.39
CA VAL A 114 -3.27 -1.32 -1.38
C VAL A 114 -3.91 -2.60 -1.92
N PRO A 115 -4.34 -3.54 -1.05
CA PRO A 115 -5.14 -4.68 -1.49
C PRO A 115 -6.39 -4.23 -2.26
N ALA A 116 -6.75 -4.94 -3.32
CA ALA A 116 -8.04 -4.73 -3.97
C ALA A 116 -9.17 -5.25 -3.06
N GLY A 117 -10.35 -4.62 -3.12
CA GLY A 117 -11.50 -5.03 -2.34
C GLY A 117 -12.31 -3.88 -1.76
N ALA A 118 -12.98 -4.13 -0.62
CA ALA A 118 -14.05 -3.30 -0.04
C ALA A 118 -13.61 -1.93 0.55
N GLY A 119 -12.34 -1.55 0.38
CA GLY A 119 -11.87 -0.24 0.85
C GLY A 119 -12.48 0.89 0.03
N ARG A 120 -12.94 1.96 0.72
CA ARG A 120 -13.61 3.11 0.08
C ARG A 120 -12.90 4.43 0.29
N ARG A 121 -11.99 4.50 1.28
CA ARG A 121 -11.34 5.74 1.68
C ARG A 121 -9.90 5.47 2.06
N LEU A 122 -8.99 6.31 1.58
CA LEU A 122 -7.58 6.26 1.92
C LEU A 122 -7.27 7.50 2.77
N VAL A 123 -6.82 7.31 4.01
CA VAL A 123 -6.48 8.38 4.94
C VAL A 123 -4.98 8.44 5.13
N PHE A 124 -4.44 9.66 5.12
CA PHE A 124 -3.01 9.93 5.28
C PHE A 124 -2.73 10.49 6.67
N TYR A 125 -1.62 10.04 7.24
CA TYR A 125 -1.14 10.47 8.55
C TYR A 125 0.35 10.78 8.50
N ALA A 126 0.78 11.73 9.34
CA ALA A 126 2.18 11.99 9.62
C ALA A 126 2.52 11.57 11.05
N LEU A 127 3.78 11.22 11.26
CA LEU A 127 4.41 10.96 12.53
C LEU A 127 5.51 11.99 12.76
N ASP A 128 5.64 12.49 13.98
CA ASP A 128 6.73 13.39 14.33
C ASP A 128 8.09 12.69 14.18
N ALA A 129 9.09 13.41 13.68
CA ALA A 129 10.40 12.86 13.34
C ALA A 129 11.10 12.14 14.51
N GLU A 130 10.87 12.58 15.74
CA GLU A 130 11.43 11.96 16.95
C GLU A 130 10.85 10.57 17.20
N ARG A 131 9.57 10.37 16.86
CA ARG A 131 8.82 9.12 17.06
C ARG A 131 9.08 8.09 15.97
N VAL A 132 9.66 8.50 14.84
CA VAL A 132 9.99 7.61 13.71
C VAL A 132 10.91 6.47 14.11
N ARG A 133 11.80 6.70 15.08
CA ARG A 133 12.77 5.71 15.57
C ARG A 133 12.11 4.58 16.36
N GLU A 134 10.87 4.76 16.80
CA GLU A 134 10.11 3.70 17.45
C GLU A 134 9.70 2.65 16.39
N PRO A 135 10.00 1.35 16.62
CA PRO A 135 9.63 0.29 15.67
C PRO A 135 8.13 0.24 15.38
N GLU A 136 7.31 0.48 16.42
CA GLU A 136 5.85 0.45 16.37
C GLU A 136 5.27 1.67 17.12
N PRO A 137 5.18 2.84 16.45
CA PRO A 137 4.56 4.04 17.01
C PRO A 137 3.08 3.78 17.32
N LYS A 138 2.56 4.35 18.41
CA LYS A 138 1.17 4.12 18.82
C LYS A 138 0.23 4.85 17.87
N GLU A 139 -1.01 4.35 17.73
CA GLU A 139 -2.01 5.00 16.87
C GLU A 139 -2.30 6.46 17.25
N ALA A 140 -2.20 6.81 18.53
CA ALA A 140 -2.38 8.17 19.02
C ALA A 140 -1.25 9.15 18.59
N ASP A 141 -0.09 8.64 18.19
CA ASP A 141 1.05 9.46 17.76
C ASP A 141 0.90 9.92 16.30
N TRP A 142 -0.06 9.37 15.56
CA TRP A 142 -0.30 9.69 14.16
C TRP A 142 -1.25 10.87 14.01
N LYS A 143 -0.78 11.94 13.37
CA LYS A 143 -1.60 13.11 13.05
C LYS A 143 -2.21 12.96 11.66
N THR A 144 -3.53 13.05 11.55
CA THR A 144 -4.22 13.03 10.26
C THR A 144 -3.80 14.23 9.40
N LEU A 145 -3.41 13.95 8.16
CA LEU A 145 -3.08 14.94 7.14
C LEU A 145 -4.27 15.24 6.23
N GLY A 146 -5.03 14.21 5.85
CA GLY A 146 -6.15 14.33 4.93
C GLY A 146 -6.57 12.96 4.40
N ASP A 147 -7.48 12.94 3.43
CA ASP A 147 -7.98 11.70 2.84
C ASP A 147 -8.45 11.86 1.40
N VAL A 148 -8.58 10.73 0.70
CA VAL A 148 -9.24 10.63 -0.60
C VAL A 148 -10.27 9.52 -0.58
N ARG A 149 -11.39 9.74 -1.29
CA ARG A 149 -12.41 8.71 -1.51
C ARG A 149 -12.09 7.94 -2.79
N LEU A 150 -12.14 6.62 -2.71
CA LEU A 150 -12.03 5.71 -3.84
C LEU A 150 -13.43 5.51 -4.41
N THR A 151 -13.97 6.55 -5.05
CA THR A 151 -15.23 6.45 -5.79
C THR A 151 -15.04 5.46 -6.94
N GLY A 152 -16.05 4.63 -7.17
CA GLY A 152 -15.98 3.48 -8.08
C GLY A 152 -15.44 3.84 -9.45
N LYS A 153 -14.67 2.90 -10.01
CA LYS A 153 -14.19 2.86 -11.39
C LYS A 153 -15.22 3.49 -12.34
N GLU A 154 -14.82 4.51 -13.10
CA GLU A 154 -15.44 4.72 -14.42
C GLU A 154 -15.02 3.59 -15.35
#